data_AF-A0A9P5AXQ4-F1
#
_entry.id   AF-A0A9P5AXQ4-F1
#
_cell.length_a   1.000
_cell.length_b   1.000
_cell.length_c   1.000
_cell.angle_alpha   90.00
_cell.angle_beta   90.00
_cell.angle_gamma   90.00
#
_symmetry.space_group_name_H-M   'P 1'
#
loop_
_entity.id
_entity.type
_entity.pdbx_description
1 polymer ?
#
loop_
_entity_poly.entity_id
_entity_poly.type
_entity_poly.pdbx_seq_one_letter_code
_entity_poly.pdbx_strand_id
1 'polypeptide(L)'
;MALLLASEANKQPRETYDDTFYGALDEALDEALFLALFYGHRKVAKLLLRRGAKPGEQISHSGIHGAANRGLRKEIRNYIMRHRVDPDCFDGSGGTPVICAMHLDSPHDWSTIKLLFQLGANTQARVGVATIPLFWSYPDFAKAMGKENLAKQMEKAIALDKSH
;
A
#
# COMPACT_ATOMS: atom_id res chain seq x y z
N MET A 1 -20.36 -35.86 -39.85
CA MET A 1 -20.19 -34.42 -40.17
C MET A 1 -19.67 -33.72 -38.90
N ALA A 2 -18.36 -33.45 -38.89
CA ALA A 2 -17.60 -32.45 -38.12
C ALA A 2 -17.79 -32.26 -36.58
N LEU A 3 -16.71 -32.61 -35.84
CA LEU A 3 -16.00 -31.84 -34.79
C LEU A 3 -16.78 -30.84 -33.89
N LEU A 4 -16.65 -31.01 -32.55
CA LEU A 4 -15.97 -30.00 -31.71
C LEU A 4 -15.53 -30.58 -30.34
N LEU A 5 -14.23 -30.50 -30.10
CA LEU A 5 -13.52 -30.72 -28.84
C LEU A 5 -13.82 -29.57 -27.86
N ALA A 6 -14.08 -29.86 -26.58
CA ALA A 6 -13.76 -28.95 -25.49
C ALA A 6 -13.65 -29.68 -24.13
N SER A 7 -12.43 -30.09 -23.81
CA SER A 7 -11.79 -29.84 -22.50
C SER A 7 -12.44 -30.48 -21.26
N GLU A 8 -12.28 -31.79 -21.12
CA GLU A 8 -12.09 -32.40 -19.80
C GLU A 8 -10.81 -31.84 -19.17
N ALA A 9 -10.96 -30.84 -18.30
CA ALA A 9 -9.94 -30.47 -17.33
C ALA A 9 -10.44 -30.85 -15.93
N ASN A 10 -10.28 -32.13 -15.62
CA ASN A 10 -9.78 -32.62 -14.33
C ASN A 10 -10.30 -31.88 -13.09
N LYS A 11 -11.57 -32.09 -12.72
CA LYS A 11 -12.05 -31.80 -11.37
C LYS A 11 -11.57 -32.92 -10.44
N GLN A 12 -10.35 -32.80 -9.94
CA GLN A 12 -9.96 -33.60 -8.77
C GLN A 12 -10.80 -33.17 -7.56
N PRO A 13 -11.19 -34.13 -6.69
CA PRO A 13 -12.02 -33.84 -5.52
C PRO A 13 -11.31 -32.82 -4.63
N ARG A 14 -12.04 -31.79 -4.20
CA ARG A 14 -11.56 -30.81 -3.21
C ARG A 14 -11.32 -31.56 -1.89
N GLU A 15 -10.08 -32.00 -1.70
CA GLU A 15 -9.59 -32.40 -0.38
C GLU A 15 -9.76 -31.20 0.55
N THR A 16 -10.47 -31.41 1.65
CA THR A 16 -10.70 -30.41 2.69
C THR A 16 -9.40 -30.21 3.45
N TYR A 17 -8.58 -29.27 2.99
CA TYR A 17 -7.39 -28.82 3.70
C TYR A 17 -7.80 -27.80 4.78
N ASP A 18 -7.19 -27.94 5.96
CA ASP A 18 -7.40 -27.14 7.15
C ASP A 18 -7.19 -25.64 6.87
N ASP A 19 -8.02 -24.77 7.47
CA ASP A 19 -8.02 -23.30 7.26
C ASP A 19 -6.63 -22.67 7.54
N THR A 20 -5.81 -23.36 8.33
CA THR A 20 -4.41 -23.01 8.61
C THR A 20 -3.49 -23.07 7.39
N PHE A 21 -3.73 -23.97 6.44
CA PHE A 21 -2.92 -24.12 5.23
C PHE A 21 -3.25 -23.05 4.17
N TYR A 22 -4.51 -22.62 4.11
CA TYR A 22 -4.96 -21.52 3.24
C TYR A 22 -4.47 -20.16 3.74
N GLY A 23 -4.41 -19.94 5.06
CA GLY A 23 -3.86 -18.71 5.65
C GLY A 23 -2.39 -18.47 5.27
N ALA A 24 -1.55 -19.51 5.31
CA ALA A 24 -0.14 -19.41 4.93
C ALA A 24 0.06 -19.15 3.43
N LEU A 25 -0.84 -19.67 2.58
CA LEU A 25 -0.79 -19.43 1.13
C LEU A 25 -1.22 -18.00 0.78
N ASP A 26 -2.23 -17.47 1.47
CA ASP A 26 -2.72 -16.10 1.29
C ASP A 26 -1.69 -15.08 1.77
N GLU A 27 -1.03 -15.32 2.91
CA GLU A 27 0.08 -14.47 3.40
C GLU A 27 1.25 -14.42 2.42
N ALA A 28 1.65 -15.57 1.86
CA ALA A 28 2.72 -15.63 0.86
C ALA A 28 2.35 -14.89 -0.44
N LEU A 29 1.07 -14.87 -0.81
CA LEU A 29 0.59 -14.19 -2.01
C LEU A 29 0.64 -12.66 -1.86
N ASP A 30 0.30 -12.17 -0.68
CA ASP A 30 0.33 -10.76 -0.33
C ASP A 30 1.77 -10.25 -0.14
N GLU A 31 2.65 -11.05 0.47
CA GLU A 31 4.08 -10.76 0.55
C GLU A 31 4.73 -10.72 -0.84
N ALA A 32 4.39 -11.66 -1.72
CA ALA A 32 4.84 -11.63 -3.11
C ALA A 32 4.37 -10.36 -3.84
N LEU A 33 3.15 -9.87 -3.54
CA LEU A 33 2.63 -8.63 -4.10
C LEU A 33 3.45 -7.43 -3.63
N PHE A 34 3.80 -7.38 -2.34
CA PHE A 34 4.71 -6.36 -1.80
C PHE A 34 6.06 -6.38 -2.51
N LEU A 35 6.74 -7.53 -2.58
CA LEU A 35 8.06 -7.64 -3.20
C LEU A 35 8.01 -7.22 -4.67
N ALA A 36 6.98 -7.63 -5.42
CA ALA A 36 6.80 -7.22 -6.80
C ALA A 36 6.70 -5.69 -6.95
N LEU A 37 6.00 -5.00 -6.05
CA LEU A 37 5.90 -3.54 -6.08
C LEU A 37 7.17 -2.87 -5.60
N PHE A 38 7.77 -3.40 -4.53
CA PHE A 38 9.03 -2.93 -3.96
C PHE A 38 10.18 -3.03 -4.96
N TYR A 39 10.19 -4.02 -5.86
CA TYR A 39 11.18 -4.12 -6.93
C TYR A 39 10.70 -3.54 -8.28
N GLY A 40 9.49 -2.96 -8.34
CA GLY A 40 8.97 -2.30 -9.54
C GLY A 40 8.49 -3.26 -10.64
N HIS A 41 8.27 -4.53 -10.33
CA HIS A 41 7.78 -5.57 -11.22
C HIS A 41 6.26 -5.45 -11.45
N ARG A 42 5.84 -4.37 -12.12
CA ARG A 42 4.41 -4.03 -12.35
C ARG A 42 3.59 -5.13 -13.03
N LYS A 43 4.20 -5.92 -13.92
CA LYS A 43 3.51 -7.04 -14.59
C LYS A 43 3.23 -8.18 -13.62
N VAL A 44 4.17 -8.48 -12.72
CA VAL A 44 4.03 -9.50 -11.67
C VAL A 44 2.98 -9.06 -10.65
N ALA A 45 3.04 -7.80 -10.19
CA ALA A 45 2.03 -7.25 -9.28
C ALA A 45 0.60 -7.38 -9.83
N LYS A 46 0.38 -7.10 -11.12
CA LYS A 46 -0.91 -7.30 -11.78
C LYS A 46 -1.38 -8.75 -11.79
N LEU A 47 -0.46 -9.70 -11.95
CA LEU A 47 -0.79 -11.13 -11.91
C LEU A 47 -1.20 -11.55 -10.49
N LEU A 48 -0.45 -11.12 -9.48
CA LEU A 48 -0.70 -11.45 -8.08
C LEU A 48 -2.07 -10.91 -7.60
N LEU A 49 -2.42 -9.67 -7.95
CA LEU A 49 -3.75 -9.11 -7.68
C LEU A 49 -4.89 -9.92 -8.32
N ARG A 50 -4.68 -10.46 -9.53
CA ARG A 50 -5.67 -11.33 -10.19
C ARG A 50 -5.83 -12.69 -9.51
N ARG A 51 -4.83 -13.10 -8.71
CA ARG A 51 -4.83 -14.38 -7.98
C ARG A 51 -5.38 -14.25 -6.56
N GLY A 52 -5.80 -13.06 -6.15
CA GLY A 52 -6.40 -12.84 -4.83
C GLY A 52 -5.52 -12.06 -3.86
N ALA A 53 -4.33 -11.64 -4.27
CA ALA A 53 -3.44 -10.87 -3.39
C ALA A 53 -4.14 -9.60 -2.91
N LYS A 54 -4.13 -9.37 -1.60
CA LYS A 54 -4.73 -8.25 -0.90
C LYS A 54 -3.66 -7.20 -0.60
N PRO A 55 -3.72 -6.03 -1.26
CA PRO A 55 -2.70 -4.98 -1.11
C PRO A 55 -2.69 -4.26 0.25
N GLY A 56 -3.65 -4.53 1.12
CA GLY A 56 -3.86 -3.81 2.39
C GLY A 56 -3.97 -4.70 3.63
N GLU A 57 -3.72 -6.00 3.53
CA GLU A 57 -3.63 -6.84 4.73
C GLU A 57 -2.41 -6.46 5.56
N GLN A 58 -2.58 -6.51 6.89
CA GLN A 58 -1.53 -6.23 7.88
C GLN A 58 -0.53 -7.38 7.96
N ILE A 59 0.17 -7.61 6.86
CA ILE A 59 1.39 -8.42 6.85
C ILE A 59 2.55 -7.46 7.12
N SER A 60 3.71 -7.99 7.49
CA SER A 60 4.89 -7.18 7.81
C SER A 60 5.21 -6.12 6.74
N HIS A 61 4.75 -6.31 5.49
CA HIS A 61 4.90 -5.38 4.39
C HIS A 61 3.68 -5.35 3.44
N SER A 62 2.76 -4.40 3.59
CA SER A 62 1.57 -4.27 2.71
C SER A 62 1.87 -3.64 1.34
N GLY A 63 1.16 -4.10 0.30
CA GLY A 63 1.39 -3.71 -1.09
C GLY A 63 1.25 -2.21 -1.38
N ILE A 64 0.38 -1.48 -0.66
CA ILE A 64 0.26 -0.01 -0.81
C ILE A 64 1.47 0.76 -0.25
N HIS A 65 2.18 0.22 0.75
CA HIS A 65 3.40 0.82 1.31
C HIS A 65 4.57 0.71 0.33
N GLY A 66 4.78 -0.46 -0.27
CA GLY A 66 5.71 -0.61 -1.40
C GLY A 66 5.31 0.28 -2.59
N ALA A 67 4.01 0.34 -2.85
CA ALA A 67 3.27 1.37 -3.60
C ALA A 67 3.89 2.78 -3.52
N ALA A 68 3.79 3.30 -2.30
CA ALA A 68 4.15 4.64 -1.91
C ALA A 68 5.66 4.85 -1.84
N ASN A 69 6.42 3.89 -1.32
CA ASN A 69 7.89 3.94 -1.24
C ASN A 69 8.55 4.07 -2.62
N ARG A 70 7.89 3.56 -3.67
CA ARG A 70 8.36 3.65 -5.07
C ARG A 70 7.67 4.74 -5.89
N GLY A 71 6.79 5.53 -5.30
CA GLY A 71 6.07 6.60 -6.00
C GLY A 71 5.14 6.10 -7.12
N LEU A 72 4.65 4.87 -7.01
CA LEU A 72 3.81 4.20 -8.01
C LEU A 72 2.35 4.70 -7.92
N ARG A 73 2.16 5.96 -8.31
CA ARG A 73 0.89 6.72 -8.20
C ARG A 73 -0.30 6.08 -8.94
N LYS A 74 -0.08 5.25 -9.96
CA LYS A 74 -1.18 4.55 -10.67
C LYS A 74 -1.70 3.38 -9.82
N GLU A 75 -0.78 2.65 -9.21
CA GLU A 75 -1.04 1.52 -8.32
C GLU A 75 -1.72 1.99 -7.04
N ILE A 76 -1.24 3.07 -6.43
CA ILE A 76 -1.88 3.71 -5.25
C ILE A 76 -3.35 4.04 -5.54
N ARG A 77 -3.64 4.73 -6.65
CA ARG A 77 -5.02 5.02 -7.07
C ARG A 77 -5.84 3.74 -7.26
N ASN A 78 -5.28 2.74 -7.92
CA ASN A 78 -5.98 1.49 -8.17
C ASN A 78 -6.33 0.77 -6.85
N TYR A 79 -5.42 0.75 -5.89
CA TYR A 79 -5.64 0.09 -4.59
C TYR A 79 -6.71 0.77 -3.78
N ILE A 80 -6.65 2.08 -3.61
CA ILE A 80 -7.64 2.81 -2.81
C ILE A 80 -9.00 2.81 -3.51
N MET A 81 -9.05 3.12 -4.82
CA MET A 81 -10.33 3.31 -5.51
C MET A 81 -11.02 2.00 -5.88
N ARG A 82 -10.27 0.99 -6.32
CA ARG A 82 -10.86 -0.29 -6.81
C ARG A 82 -10.84 -1.39 -5.76
N HIS A 83 -9.76 -1.48 -4.99
CA HIS A 83 -9.60 -2.52 -3.97
C HIS A 83 -9.99 -2.04 -2.57
N ARG A 84 -10.45 -0.78 -2.43
CA ARG A 84 -10.95 -0.20 -1.17
C ARG A 84 -9.94 -0.32 -0.02
N VAL A 85 -8.65 -0.27 -0.34
CA VAL A 85 -7.59 -0.25 0.68
C VAL A 85 -7.69 1.07 1.44
N ASP A 86 -7.65 0.96 2.78
CA ASP A 86 -7.55 2.11 3.66
C ASP A 86 -6.22 2.85 3.41
N PRO A 87 -6.25 4.13 3.01
CA PRO A 87 -5.03 4.90 2.78
C PRO A 87 -4.19 5.14 4.04
N ASP A 88 -4.75 4.95 5.24
CA ASP A 88 -4.07 5.13 6.53
C ASP A 88 -3.63 3.80 7.18
N CYS A 89 -3.70 2.69 6.45
CA CYS A 89 -3.29 1.38 6.97
C CYS A 89 -1.82 1.36 7.45
N PHE A 90 -1.53 0.61 8.51
CA PHE A 90 -0.18 0.45 9.04
C PHE A 90 0.52 -0.78 8.48
N ASP A 91 1.82 -0.68 8.16
CA ASP A 91 2.66 -1.85 7.89
C ASP A 91 3.18 -2.47 9.21
N GLY A 92 3.95 -3.57 9.10
CA GLY A 92 4.54 -4.24 10.26
C GLY A 92 5.54 -3.42 11.08
N SER A 93 5.98 -2.26 10.57
CA SER A 93 6.83 -1.31 11.29
C SER A 93 6.04 -0.16 11.94
N GLY A 94 4.71 -0.15 11.79
CA GLY A 94 3.85 0.97 12.20
C GLY A 94 3.91 2.16 11.24
N GLY A 95 4.45 1.98 10.04
CA GLY A 95 4.49 3.00 8.99
C GLY A 95 3.16 3.12 8.26
N THR A 96 2.77 4.34 7.89
CA THR A 96 1.65 4.59 6.96
C THR A 96 2.18 4.75 5.53
N PRO A 97 1.36 4.60 4.47
CA PRO A 97 1.78 4.85 3.10
C PRO A 97 2.37 6.25 2.91
N VAL A 98 1.89 7.25 3.66
CA VAL A 98 2.43 8.61 3.66
C VAL A 98 3.88 8.63 4.16
N ILE A 99 4.20 7.94 5.27
CA ILE A 99 5.59 7.80 5.77
C ILE A 99 6.47 7.13 4.73
N CYS A 100 5.99 6.06 4.09
CA CYS A 100 6.75 5.38 3.04
C CYS A 100 7.08 6.32 1.86
N ALA A 101 6.13 7.17 1.45
CA ALA A 101 6.37 8.16 0.40
C ALA A 101 7.37 9.26 0.80
N MET A 102 7.57 9.53 2.10
CA MET A 102 8.59 10.50 2.54
C MET A 102 10.03 10.04 2.25
N HIS A 103 10.25 8.76 1.96
CA HIS A 103 11.58 8.24 1.62
C HIS A 103 11.95 8.47 0.14
N LEU A 104 11.02 8.93 -0.70
CA LEU A 104 11.29 9.30 -2.09
C LEU A 104 12.10 10.59 -2.19
N ASP A 105 12.84 10.78 -3.27
CA ASP A 105 13.48 12.06 -3.54
C ASP A 105 12.46 13.15 -3.95
N SER A 106 12.79 14.40 -3.65
CA SER A 106 12.03 15.55 -4.15
C SER A 106 12.12 15.64 -5.67
N PRO A 107 11.03 15.95 -6.39
CA PRO A 107 9.69 16.32 -5.91
C PRO A 107 8.68 15.13 -5.88
N HIS A 108 9.18 13.91 -5.96
CA HIS A 108 8.35 12.71 -6.06
C HIS A 108 7.67 12.35 -4.74
N ASP A 109 8.32 12.65 -3.62
CA ASP A 109 7.73 12.57 -2.27
C ASP A 109 6.41 13.35 -2.21
N TRP A 110 6.43 14.67 -2.38
CA TRP A 110 5.24 15.51 -2.31
C TRP A 110 4.18 15.12 -3.32
N SER A 111 4.58 14.78 -4.55
CA SER A 111 3.65 14.36 -5.59
C SER A 111 2.87 13.09 -5.21
N THR A 112 3.50 12.19 -4.45
CA THR A 112 2.89 10.94 -3.99
C THR A 112 2.05 11.16 -2.73
N ILE A 113 2.55 11.98 -1.79
CA ILE A 113 1.84 12.33 -0.55
C ILE A 113 0.57 13.13 -0.85
N LYS A 114 0.67 14.13 -1.74
CA LYS A 114 -0.49 14.89 -2.19
C LYS A 114 -1.57 13.98 -2.79
N LEU A 115 -1.17 12.94 -3.52
CA LEU A 115 -2.11 11.96 -4.06
C LEU A 115 -2.78 11.15 -2.95
N LEU A 116 -2.03 10.68 -1.96
CA LEU A 116 -2.60 9.96 -0.82
C LEU A 116 -3.62 10.82 -0.07
N PHE A 117 -3.30 12.09 0.20
CA PHE A 117 -4.25 13.04 0.79
C PHE A 117 -5.51 13.24 -0.07
N GLN A 118 -5.35 13.40 -1.38
CA GLN A 118 -6.49 13.50 -2.32
C GLN A 118 -7.36 12.25 -2.36
N LEU A 119 -6.81 11.10 -1.98
CA LEU A 119 -7.52 9.81 -1.93
C LEU A 119 -8.05 9.49 -0.53
N GLY A 120 -8.00 10.44 0.42
CA GLY A 120 -8.62 10.33 1.74
C GLY A 120 -7.67 9.93 2.86
N ALA A 121 -6.35 9.90 2.65
CA ALA A 121 -5.41 9.74 3.77
C ALA A 121 -5.54 10.91 4.75
N ASN A 122 -5.59 10.63 6.05
CA ASN A 122 -5.75 11.64 7.07
C ASN A 122 -4.54 12.58 7.15
N THR A 123 -4.72 13.84 6.74
CA THR A 123 -3.65 14.86 6.73
C THR A 123 -3.09 15.16 8.12
N GLN A 124 -3.86 14.90 9.17
CA GLN A 124 -3.55 15.19 10.57
C GLN A 124 -3.25 13.91 11.38
N ALA A 125 -2.97 12.79 10.71
CA ALA A 125 -2.62 11.55 11.38
C ALA A 125 -1.44 11.76 12.34
N ARG A 126 -1.58 11.17 13.53
CA ARG A 126 -0.56 11.14 14.56
C ARG A 126 0.15 9.79 14.46
N VAL A 127 1.34 9.82 13.88
CA VAL A 127 2.15 8.63 13.63
C VAL A 127 3.20 8.48 14.71
N GLY A 128 3.37 7.29 15.26
CA GLY A 128 4.33 7.03 16.33
C GLY A 128 5.09 5.75 16.07
N VAL A 129 6.37 5.72 16.47
CA VAL A 129 7.09 4.46 16.59
C VAL A 129 6.58 3.80 17.86
N ALA A 130 6.08 2.56 17.79
CA ALA A 130 5.45 1.87 18.92
C ALA A 130 6.33 1.82 20.20
N THR A 131 7.64 2.02 20.06
CA THR A 131 8.62 2.03 21.13
C THR A 131 8.73 3.35 21.90
N ILE A 132 8.13 4.45 21.42
CA ILE A 132 8.24 5.78 22.03
C ILE A 132 6.83 6.38 22.18
N PRO A 133 6.43 6.87 23.38
CA PRO A 133 5.14 7.55 23.58
C PRO A 133 5.17 8.99 23.04
N LEU A 134 5.77 9.18 21.86
CA LEU A 134 5.80 10.43 21.12
C LEU A 134 5.13 10.17 19.77
N PHE A 135 3.96 10.75 19.58
CA PHE A 135 3.31 10.80 18.28
C PHE A 135 3.78 12.05 17.54
N TRP A 136 4.23 11.87 16.31
CA TRP A 136 4.63 12.94 15.42
C TRP A 136 3.50 13.24 14.43
N SER A 137 3.34 14.51 14.09
CA SER A 137 2.58 14.88 12.90
C SER A 137 3.41 14.58 11.65
N TYR A 138 2.78 14.44 10.49
CA TYR A 138 3.53 14.28 9.24
C TYR A 138 4.56 15.39 8.98
N PRO A 139 4.25 16.69 9.17
CA PRO A 139 5.26 17.74 9.08
C PRO A 139 6.44 17.57 10.05
N ASP A 140 6.19 17.19 11.30
CA ASP A 140 7.26 17.02 12.30
C ASP A 140 8.15 15.83 11.93
N PHE A 141 7.56 14.75 11.43
CA PHE A 141 8.29 13.61 10.90
C PHE A 141 9.15 14.00 9.69
N ALA A 142 8.61 14.77 8.75
CA ALA A 142 9.37 15.26 7.60
C ALA A 142 10.54 16.17 8.02
N LYS A 143 10.36 17.05 9.02
CA LYS A 143 11.46 17.88 9.59
C LYS A 143 12.55 17.02 10.22
N ALA A 144 12.18 15.99 10.98
CA ALA A 144 13.14 15.08 11.57
C ALA A 144 13.96 14.29 10.52
N MET A 145 13.39 14.06 9.33
CA MET A 145 14.12 13.51 8.17
C MET A 145 15.00 14.54 7.43
N GLY A 146 15.03 15.81 7.86
CA GLY A 146 15.73 16.90 7.16
C GLY A 146 15.03 17.36 5.88
N LYS A 147 13.70 17.19 5.79
CA LYS A 147 12.87 17.54 4.63
C LYS A 147 11.96 18.74 4.90
N GLU A 148 12.55 19.89 5.17
CA GLU A 148 11.88 21.13 5.56
C GLU A 148 10.91 21.64 4.50
N ASN A 149 11.26 21.50 3.23
CA ASN A 149 10.38 21.91 2.12
C ASN A 149 9.14 21.02 2.05
N LEU A 150 9.30 19.71 2.29
CA LEU A 150 8.20 18.75 2.31
C LEU A 150 7.27 19.03 3.50
N ALA A 151 7.84 19.29 4.67
CA ALA A 151 7.08 19.66 5.87
C ALA A 151 6.24 20.92 5.63
N LYS A 152 6.81 21.97 5.03
CA LYS A 152 6.09 23.20 4.66
C LYS A 152 4.95 22.93 3.68
N GLN A 153 5.12 21.99 2.74
CA GLN A 153 4.06 21.62 1.81
C GLN A 153 2.91 20.89 2.53
N MET A 154 3.23 19.99 3.48
CA MET A 154 2.24 19.30 4.31
C MET A 154 1.48 20.27 5.22
N GLU A 155 2.17 21.20 5.89
CA GLU A 155 1.54 22.24 6.72
C GLU A 155 0.53 23.06 5.92
N LYS A 156 0.90 23.45 4.69
CA LYS A 156 -0.02 24.15 3.78
C LYS A 156 -1.24 23.30 3.41
N ALA A 157 -1.05 22.01 3.15
CA ALA A 157 -2.19 21.13 2.85
C ALA A 157 -3.12 20.95 4.05
N ILE A 158 -2.57 20.78 5.26
CA ILE A 158 -3.34 20.70 6.51
C ILE A 158 -4.15 21.99 6.73
N ALA A 159 -3.56 23.16 6.45
CA ALA A 159 -4.25 24.44 6.59
C ALA A 159 -5.44 24.59 5.61
N LEU A 160 -5.31 24.07 4.38
CA LEU A 160 -6.38 24.07 3.37
C LEU A 160 -7.52 23.08 3.69
N ASP A 161 -7.22 22.00 4.41
CA ASP A 161 -8.21 21.01 4.83
C ASP A 161 -9.19 21.59 5.88
N LYS A 162 -8.71 22.52 6.72
CA LYS A 162 -9.51 23.20 7.76
C LYS A 162 -10.50 24.25 7.23
N SER A 163 -10.40 24.62 5.96
CA SER A 163 -11.21 25.70 5.38
C SER A 163 -12.49 25.23 4.68
N HIS A 164 -12.85 23.96 4.82
CA HIS A 164 -14.05 23.33 4.26
C HIS A 164 -14.88 22.68 5.38
#